data_AF-A0A8T4UX16-F1
#
_entry.id   AF-A0A8T4UX16-F1
#
_cell.length_a   1.000
_cell.length_b   1.000
_cell.length_c   1.000
_cell.angle_alpha   90.00
_cell.angle_beta   90.00
_cell.angle_gamma   90.00
#
_symmetry.space_group_name_H-M   'P 1'
#
loop_
_entity.id
_entity.type
_entity.pdbx_description
1 polymer ?
#
loop_
_entity_poly.entity_id
_entity_poly.type
_entity_poly.pdbx_seq_one_letter_code
_entity_poly.pdbx_strand_id
1 'polypeptide(L)'
;MAKRKKRQARRFSRKKAVQKSPQRWHALPLKSSFMAASILGFLITVYLIYPESPDYGLAFMVVFSAMFIASLISMTRAPMVE
;
A
#
# COMPACT_ATOMS: atom_id res chain seq x y z
N MET A 1 -34.81 38.89 -37.10
CA MET A 1 -33.38 38.65 -36.80
C MET A 1 -33.15 38.06 -35.39
N ALA A 2 -33.79 36.95 -34.99
CA ALA A 2 -33.79 36.49 -33.58
C ALA A 2 -33.12 35.12 -33.31
N LYS A 3 -32.65 34.39 -34.34
CA LYS A 3 -32.20 32.99 -34.19
C LYS A 3 -30.69 32.79 -33.98
N ARG A 4 -29.86 33.84 -34.09
CA ARG A 4 -28.38 33.71 -33.95
C ARG A 4 -27.87 33.79 -32.49
N LYS A 5 -28.58 34.47 -31.58
CA LYS A 5 -28.13 34.63 -30.17
C LYS A 5 -28.23 33.36 -29.32
N LYS A 6 -29.19 32.46 -29.59
CA LYS A 6 -29.40 31.24 -28.76
C LYS A 6 -28.35 30.14 -28.99
N ARG A 7 -27.57 30.19 -30.08
CA ARG A 7 -26.52 29.19 -30.36
C ARG A 7 -25.20 29.47 -29.63
N GLN A 8 -24.91 30.72 -29.30
CA GLN A 8 -23.68 31.08 -28.58
C GLN A 8 -23.75 30.79 -27.08
N ALA A 9 -24.94 30.90 -26.47
CA ALA A 9 -25.14 30.63 -25.04
C ALA A 9 -24.93 29.15 -24.64
N ARG A 10 -24.92 28.21 -25.59
CA ARG A 10 -24.71 26.78 -25.31
C ARG A 10 -23.25 26.32 -25.36
N ARG A 11 -22.32 27.18 -25.81
CA ARG A 11 -20.89 26.83 -25.89
C ARG A 11 -20.11 27.13 -24.62
N PHE A 12 -20.67 27.90 -23.69
CA PHE A 12 -20.00 28.26 -22.44
C PHE A 12 -20.20 27.26 -21.28
N SER A 13 -21.17 26.34 -21.36
CA SER A 13 -21.51 25.44 -20.23
C SER A 13 -20.87 24.05 -20.25
N ARG A 14 -19.80 23.81 -21.03
CA ARG A 14 -19.21 22.45 -21.10
C ARG A 14 -17.70 22.37 -21.01
N LYS A 15 -17.05 23.37 -20.40
CA LYS A 15 -15.77 23.10 -19.75
C LYS A 15 -16.09 22.55 -18.36
N LYS A 16 -16.43 21.26 -18.30
CA LYS A 16 -16.28 20.50 -17.06
C LYS A 16 -14.80 20.57 -16.73
N ALA A 17 -14.44 21.48 -15.82
CA ALA A 17 -13.14 21.44 -15.19
C ALA A 17 -13.00 20.02 -14.65
N VAL A 18 -12.06 19.27 -15.22
CA VAL A 18 -11.61 18.00 -14.65
C VAL A 18 -10.98 18.39 -13.34
N GLN A 19 -11.79 18.34 -12.29
CA GLN A 19 -11.41 18.59 -10.92
C GLN A 19 -10.46 17.46 -10.55
N LYS A 20 -9.17 17.63 -10.83
CA LYS A 20 -8.11 16.80 -10.26
C LYS A 20 -8.24 16.98 -8.76
N SER A 21 -8.88 16.03 -8.10
CA SER A 21 -8.87 15.93 -6.65
C SER A 21 -7.41 15.91 -6.19
N PRO A 22 -7.07 16.63 -5.10
CA PRO A 22 -5.75 16.46 -4.50
C PRO A 22 -5.61 14.98 -4.18
N GLN A 23 -4.60 14.33 -4.75
CA GLN A 23 -4.32 12.92 -4.54
C GLN A 23 -4.02 12.74 -3.05
N ARG A 24 -5.06 12.45 -2.26
CA ARG A 24 -4.91 12.09 -0.86
C ARG A 24 -4.26 10.72 -0.87
N TRP A 25 -2.98 10.69 -0.50
CA TRP A 25 -2.20 9.47 -0.35
C TRP A 25 -2.97 8.52 0.57
N HIS A 26 -3.65 7.55 -0.03
CA HIS A 26 -4.26 6.44 0.69
C HIS A 26 -3.13 5.48 1.03
N ALA A 27 -2.60 5.59 2.24
CA ALA A 27 -1.71 4.57 2.79
C ALA A 27 -2.56 3.31 3.03
N LEU A 28 -2.54 2.41 2.05
CA LEU A 28 -3.14 1.09 2.18
C LEU A 28 -2.27 0.28 3.15
N PRO A 29 -2.86 -0.41 4.14
CA PRO A 29 -2.10 -1.30 4.99
C PRO A 29 -1.38 -2.35 4.13
N LEU A 30 -0.19 -2.77 4.56
CA LEU A 30 0.55 -3.84 3.89
C LEU A 30 -0.33 -5.09 3.76
N LYS A 31 -0.22 -5.80 2.62
CA LYS A 31 -0.98 -7.02 2.37
C LYS A 31 -0.64 -8.08 3.44
N SER A 32 -1.65 -8.80 3.92
CA SER A 32 -1.49 -9.92 4.87
C SER A 32 -0.56 -11.02 4.36
N SER A 33 -0.43 -11.18 3.05
CA SER A 33 0.55 -12.07 2.43
C SER A 33 1.99 -11.76 2.84
N PHE A 34 2.33 -10.50 3.11
CA PHE A 34 3.67 -10.11 3.55
C PHE A 34 3.95 -10.59 4.98
N MET A 35 2.97 -10.48 5.87
CA MET A 35 3.06 -11.03 7.23
C MET A 35 3.24 -12.55 7.17
N ALA A 36 2.44 -13.25 6.37
CA ALA A 36 2.55 -14.70 6.20
C ALA A 36 3.93 -15.12 5.67
N ALA A 37 4.48 -14.39 4.69
CA ALA A 37 5.82 -14.64 4.18
C ALA A 37 6.91 -14.47 5.25
N SER A 38 6.77 -13.47 6.14
CA SER A 38 7.73 -13.27 7.24
C SER A 38 7.68 -14.39 8.28
N ILE A 39 6.50 -14.90 8.60
CA ILE A 39 6.32 -16.04 9.51
C ILE A 39 6.91 -17.31 8.90
N LEU A 40 6.57 -17.61 7.64
CA LEU A 40 7.09 -18.78 6.94
C LEU A 40 8.61 -18.71 6.79
N GLY A 41 9.15 -17.56 6.39
CA GLY A 41 10.60 -17.36 6.28
C GLY A 41 11.32 -17.54 7.61
N PHE A 42 10.74 -17.05 8.72
CA PHE A 42 11.29 -17.27 10.06
C PHE A 42 11.30 -18.75 10.44
N LEU A 43 10.19 -19.47 10.22
CA LEU A 43 10.09 -20.89 10.53
C LEU A 43 11.06 -21.75 9.70
N ILE A 44 11.17 -21.47 8.40
CA ILE A 44 12.13 -22.13 7.52
C ILE A 44 13.56 -21.88 8.02
N THR A 45 13.86 -20.66 8.42
CA THR A 45 15.20 -20.31 8.91
C THR A 45 15.57 -21.06 10.17
N VAL A 46 14.67 -21.11 11.15
CA VAL A 46 14.91 -21.82 12.42
C VAL A 46 15.09 -23.32 12.21
N TYR A 47 14.27 -23.92 11.34
CA TYR A 47 14.25 -25.39 11.20
C TYR A 47 15.28 -25.94 10.22
N LEU A 48 15.55 -25.24 9.11
CA LEU A 48 16.45 -25.73 8.05
C LEU A 48 17.82 -25.05 8.06
N ILE A 49 17.88 -23.73 8.28
CA ILE A 49 19.11 -22.95 8.03
C ILE A 49 19.96 -22.84 9.29
N TYR A 50 19.34 -22.63 10.46
CA TYR A 50 20.04 -22.55 11.73
C TYR A 50 20.88 -23.79 12.08
N PRO A 51 20.43 -25.04 11.89
CA PRO A 51 21.24 -26.22 12.19
C PRO A 51 22.41 -26.42 11.20
N GLU A 52 22.23 -26.06 9.93
CA GLU A 52 23.26 -26.21 8.89
C GLU A 52 24.31 -25.11 8.94
N SER A 53 23.90 -23.88 9.27
CA SER A 53 24.76 -22.71 9.22
C SER A 53 24.30 -21.65 10.22
N PRO A 54 24.84 -21.65 11.45
CA PRO A 54 24.37 -20.78 12.53
C PRO A 54 24.55 -19.29 12.22
N ASP A 55 25.64 -18.90 11.54
CA ASP A 55 25.90 -17.50 11.17
C ASP A 55 24.83 -16.95 10.22
N TYR A 56 24.49 -17.72 9.18
CA TYR A 56 23.45 -17.36 8.22
C TYR A 56 22.05 -17.46 8.83
N GLY A 57 21.78 -18.48 9.64
CA GLY A 57 20.52 -18.65 10.35
C GLY A 57 20.20 -17.46 11.24
N LEU A 58 21.19 -16.99 12.00
CA LEU A 58 21.02 -15.84 12.88
C LEU A 58 20.77 -14.54 12.08
N ALA A 59 21.50 -14.33 10.97
CA ALA A 59 21.27 -13.19 10.09
C ALA A 59 19.83 -13.18 9.53
N PHE A 60 19.37 -14.31 8.98
CA PHE A 60 18.02 -14.44 8.44
C PHE A 60 16.94 -14.31 9.53
N MET A 61 17.16 -14.84 10.73
CA MET A 61 16.22 -14.69 11.85
C MET A 61 16.02 -13.21 12.22
N VAL A 62 17.09 -12.41 12.26
CA VAL A 62 16.99 -10.97 12.52
C VAL A 62 16.21 -10.26 11.42
N VAL A 63 16.49 -10.58 10.15
CA VAL A 63 15.79 -10.00 9.00
C VAL A 63 14.30 -10.32 9.02
N PHE A 64 13.93 -11.60 9.19
CA PHE A 64 12.51 -11.99 9.23
C PHE A 64 11.79 -11.45 10.47
N SER A 65 12.46 -11.34 11.61
CA SER A 65 11.89 -10.71 12.81
C SER A 65 11.63 -9.21 12.59
N ALA A 66 12.58 -8.49 12.00
CA ALA A 66 12.40 -7.08 11.67
C ALA A 66 11.27 -6.87 10.64
N MET A 67 11.20 -7.74 9.63
CA MET A 67 10.14 -7.76 8.62
C MET A 67 8.76 -8.03 9.25
N PHE A 68 8.69 -8.94 10.22
CA PHE A 68 7.48 -9.24 10.97
C PHE A 68 7.01 -8.03 11.79
N ILE A 69 7.91 -7.41 12.56
CA ILE A 69 7.59 -6.20 13.35
C ILE A 69 7.13 -5.05 12.44
N ALA A 70 7.83 -4.83 11.32
CA ALA A 70 7.44 -3.82 10.34
C ALA A 70 6.03 -4.08 9.78
N SER A 71 5.68 -5.34 9.53
CA SER A 71 4.34 -5.73 9.07
C SER A 71 3.25 -5.41 10.10
N LEU A 72 3.50 -5.69 11.38
CA LEU A 72 2.58 -5.38 12.47
C LEU A 72 2.34 -3.86 12.60
N ILE A 73 3.40 -3.07 12.52
CA ILE A 73 3.31 -1.60 12.60
C ILE A 73 2.54 -1.05 11.40
N SER A 74 2.76 -1.59 10.20
CA SER A 74 2.07 -1.13 8.99
C SER A 74 0.57 -1.40 9.02
N MET A 75 0.15 -2.54 9.57
CA MET A 75 -1.27 -2.90 9.68
C MET A 75 -1.99 -2.16 10.81
N THR A 76 -1.32 -1.88 11.92
CA THR A 76 -1.92 -1.19 13.07
C THR A 76 -2.10 0.32 12.86
N ARG A 77 -1.38 0.92 11.90
CA ARG A 77 -1.52 2.35 11.53
C ARG A 77 -2.55 2.61 10.43
N ALA A 78 -3.41 1.63 10.12
CA ALA A 78 -4.45 1.81 9.11
C ALA A 78 -5.40 2.95 9.51
N PRO A 79 -5.62 3.96 8.63
CA PRO A 79 -6.55 5.03 8.94
C PRO A 79 -7.96 4.45 9.04
N MET A 80 -8.56 4.54 10.23
CA MET A 80 -10.00 4.34 10.37
C MET A 80 -10.68 5.44 9.57
N VAL A 81 -11.21 5.08 8.40
CA VAL A 81 -12.12 5.93 7.63
C VAL A 81 -13.45 5.83 8.35
N GLU A 82 -13.76 6.85 9.14
CA GLU A 82 -15.13 7.17 9.55
C GLU A 82 -15.81 7.98 8.44
#